data_AF-A0A285V0L2-F1
#
_entry.id   AF-A0A285V0L2-F1
#
_cell.length_a   1.000
_cell.length_b   1.000
_cell.length_c   1.000
_cell.angle_alpha   90.00
_cell.angle_beta   90.00
_cell.angle_gamma   90.00
#
_symmetry.space_group_name_H-M   'P 1'
#
loop_
_entity.id
_entity.type
_entity.pdbx_description
1 polymer ?
#
loop_
_entity_poly.entity_id
_entity_poly.type
_entity_poly.pdbx_seq_one_letter_code
_entity_poly.pdbx_strand_id
1 'polypeptide(L)'
;MGTVIRKEVRKRGFFGWVFLTLFIVFNLFMLFSVFAGANGASQVPATTELEQSAKAVGSVIGIGLLLFVWACGSIVLGLLALVTRGQKTIVEEVSA
;
A
#
# COMPACT_ATOMS: atom_id res chain seq x y z
N MET A 1 9.11 -30.05 -38.06
CA MET A 1 8.71 -30.21 -36.65
C MET A 1 8.48 -28.82 -36.09
N GLY A 2 7.21 -28.39 -35.97
CA GLY A 2 6.88 -27.07 -35.46
C GLY A 2 7.09 -27.00 -33.95
N THR A 3 7.87 -26.04 -33.49
CA THR A 3 8.08 -25.75 -32.06
C THR A 3 6.92 -24.91 -31.53
N VAL A 4 6.19 -25.44 -30.55
CA VAL A 4 5.12 -24.71 -29.84
C VAL A 4 5.75 -23.74 -28.85
N ILE A 5 5.59 -22.43 -29.06
CA ILE A 5 6.03 -21.39 -28.13
C ILE A 5 4.81 -20.97 -27.31
N ARG A 6 4.72 -21.44 -26.05
CA ARG A 6 3.70 -20.98 -25.11
C ARG A 6 4.08 -19.61 -24.58
N LYS A 7 3.30 -18.58 -24.91
CA LYS A 7 3.47 -17.22 -24.38
C LYS A 7 2.38 -16.94 -23.35
N GLU A 8 2.77 -16.91 -22.08
CA GLU A 8 1.86 -16.52 -20.99
C GLU A 8 1.69 -15.00 -21.01
N VAL A 9 0.70 -14.50 -21.76
CA VAL A 9 0.41 -13.07 -21.81
C VAL A 9 -0.69 -12.77 -20.78
N ARG A 10 -0.30 -12.19 -19.64
CA ARG A 10 -1.20 -11.87 -18.53
C ARG A 10 -1.83 -10.48 -18.72
N LYS A 11 -2.97 -10.38 -19.42
CA LYS A 11 -3.73 -9.12 -19.50
C LYS A 11 -4.42 -8.83 -18.17
N ARG A 12 -3.92 -7.86 -17.41
CA ARG A 12 -4.64 -7.31 -16.26
C ARG A 12 -5.90 -6.59 -16.77
N GLY A 13 -7.08 -6.95 -16.25
CA GLY A 13 -8.33 -6.25 -16.56
C GLY A 13 -8.40 -4.84 -15.93
N PHE A 14 -9.30 -4.00 -16.43
CA PHE A 14 -9.51 -2.61 -15.98
C PHE A 14 -9.77 -2.51 -14.46
N PHE A 15 -10.63 -3.38 -13.93
CA PHE A 15 -10.97 -3.41 -12.50
C PHE A 15 -9.76 -3.70 -11.60
N GLY A 16 -8.86 -4.60 -12.03
CA GLY A 16 -7.62 -4.88 -11.31
C GLY A 16 -6.62 -3.72 -11.33
N TRP A 17 -6.69 -2.84 -12.33
CA TRP A 17 -5.86 -1.64 -12.40
C TRP A 17 -6.37 -0.54 -11.46
N VAL A 18 -7.69 -0.40 -11.30
CA VAL A 18 -8.31 0.54 -10.35
C VAL A 18 -7.93 0.18 -8.91
N PHE A 19 -8.12 -1.08 -8.48
CA PHE A 19 -7.77 -1.49 -7.11
C PHE A 19 -6.27 -1.41 -6.83
N LEU A 20 -5.43 -1.72 -7.83
CA LEU A 20 -4.00 -1.57 -7.69
C LEU A 20 -3.61 -0.09 -7.52
N THR A 21 -4.20 0.79 -8.32
CA THR A 21 -3.98 2.24 -8.20
C THR A 21 -4.43 2.74 -6.83
N LEU A 22 -5.61 2.33 -6.36
CA LEU A 22 -6.11 2.68 -5.02
C LEU A 22 -5.17 2.18 -3.91
N PHE A 23 -4.66 0.95 -4.03
CA PHE A 23 -3.69 0.39 -3.08
C PHE A 23 -2.38 1.20 -3.05
N ILE A 24 -1.87 1.61 -4.22
CA ILE A 24 -0.65 2.45 -4.30
C ILE A 24 -0.91 3.82 -3.69
N VAL A 25 -2.00 4.48 -4.07
CA VAL A 25 -2.36 5.81 -3.57
C VAL A 25 -2.54 5.78 -2.05
N PHE A 26 -3.24 4.77 -1.51
CA PHE A 26 -3.38 4.59 -0.07
C PHE A 26 -2.03 4.43 0.63
N ASN A 27 -1.15 3.58 0.12
CA ASN A 27 0.18 3.40 0.72
C ASN A 27 1.03 4.67 0.67
N LEU A 28 1.00 5.42 -0.43
CA LEU A 28 1.69 6.70 -0.55
C LEU A 28 1.13 7.75 0.42
N PHE A 29 -0.19 7.81 0.56
CA PHE A 29 -0.86 8.69 1.51
C PHE A 29 -0.49 8.35 2.96
N MET A 30 -0.42 7.06 3.30
CA MET A 30 0.00 6.63 4.64
C MET A 30 1.49 6.94 4.91
N LEU A 31 2.37 6.72 3.93
CA LEU A 31 3.76 7.17 4.01
C LEU A 31 3.84 8.68 4.29
N PHE A 32 3.14 9.47 3.48
CA PHE A 32 3.08 10.93 3.65
C PHE A 32 2.55 11.32 5.02
N SER A 33 1.54 10.62 5.53
CA SER A 33 0.95 10.88 6.85
C SER A 33 1.93 10.64 7.99
N VAL A 34 2.80 9.62 7.89
CA VAL A 34 3.88 9.41 8.88
C VAL A 34 4.87 10.57 8.86
N PHE A 35 5.31 11.01 7.68
CA PHE A 35 6.21 12.17 7.58
C PHE A 35 5.56 13.44 8.10
N ALA A 36 4.30 13.70 7.74
CA ALA A 36 3.54 14.85 8.22
C ALA A 36 3.35 14.82 9.75
N GLY A 37 3.01 13.66 10.32
CA GLY A 37 2.87 13.46 11.75
C GLY A 37 4.18 13.65 12.52
N ALA A 38 5.29 13.10 12.02
CA ALA A 38 6.61 13.28 12.61
C ALA A 38 7.08 14.75 12.56
N ASN A 39 6.87 15.43 11.43
CA ASN A 39 7.18 16.85 11.30
C ASN A 39 6.31 17.71 12.23
N GLY A 40 5.02 17.42 12.34
CA GLY A 40 4.11 18.11 13.25
C GLY A 40 4.52 17.93 14.71
N ALA A 41 4.82 16.70 15.13
CA ALA A 41 5.30 16.40 16.48
C ALA A 41 6.61 17.14 16.80
N SER A 42 7.55 17.22 15.85
CA SER A 42 8.82 17.92 16.09
C SER A 42 8.65 19.41 16.40
N GLN A 43 7.66 20.06 15.79
CA GLN A 43 7.42 21.51 15.89
C GLN A 43 6.68 21.95 17.16
N VAL A 44 6.09 21.02 17.93
CA VAL A 44 5.42 21.37 19.18
C VAL A 44 6.47 21.70 20.25
N PRO A 45 6.60 22.95 20.72
CA PRO A 45 7.51 23.28 21.81
C PRO A 45 7.00 22.60 23.09
N ALA A 46 7.92 22.01 23.86
CA ALA A 46 7.64 21.43 25.16
C ALA A 46 8.56 22.08 26.18
N THR A 47 7.98 22.92 27.04
CA THR A 47 8.70 23.79 27.98
C THR A 47 8.70 23.23 29.40
N THR A 48 7.73 22.38 29.72
CA THR A 48 7.64 21.70 31.02
C THR A 48 7.92 20.19 30.89
N GLU A 49 8.35 19.55 31.98
CA GLU A 49 8.58 18.09 32.01
C GLU A 49 7.30 17.28 31.70
N LEU A 50 6.14 17.82 32.12
CA LEU A 50 4.83 17.25 31.81
C LEU A 50 4.56 17.27 30.29
N GLU A 51 4.83 18.41 29.63
CA GLU A 51 4.66 18.56 28.18
C GLU A 51 5.60 17.65 27.40
N GLN A 52 6.85 17.49 27.84
CA GLN A 52 7.81 16.58 27.19
C GLN A 52 7.36 15.12 27.28
N SER A 53 6.89 14.71 28.46
CA SER A 53 6.37 13.36 28.69
C SER A 53 5.10 13.09 27.87
N ALA A 54 4.17 14.06 27.87
CA ALA A 54 2.93 13.98 27.09
C ALA A 54 3.21 13.95 25.58
N LYS A 55 4.17 14.75 25.09
CA LYS A 55 4.59 14.77 23.69
C LYS A 55 5.19 13.43 23.27
N ALA A 56 6.04 12.83 24.09
CA ALA A 56 6.64 11.52 23.81
C ALA A 56 5.57 10.42 23.74
N VAL A 57 4.70 10.34 24.76
CA VAL A 57 3.61 9.34 24.81
C VAL A 57 2.62 9.55 23.68
N GLY A 58 2.20 10.79 23.44
CA GLY A 58 1.29 11.13 22.35
C GLY A 58 1.84 10.80 20.97
N SER A 59 3.14 10.99 20.75
CA SER A 59 3.81 10.61 19.49
C SER A 59 3.83 9.10 19.29
N VAL A 60 4.15 8.33 20.34
CA VAL A 60 4.14 6.86 20.28
C VAL A 60 2.73 6.32 20.00
N ILE A 61 1.73 6.83 20.71
CA ILE A 61 0.33 6.44 20.50
C ILE A 61 -0.14 6.83 19.10
N GLY A 62 0.15 8.05 18.66
CA GLY A 62 -0.24 8.55 17.34
C GLY A 62 0.36 7.71 16.21
N ILE A 63 1.66 7.43 16.28
CA ILE A 63 2.36 6.57 15.30
C ILE A 63 1.83 5.14 15.40
N GLY A 64 1.62 4.60 16.61
CA GLY A 64 1.11 3.25 16.81
C GLY A 64 -0.28 3.03 16.19
N LEU A 65 -1.21 3.97 16.42
CA LEU A 65 -2.54 3.93 15.81
C LEU A 65 -2.48 4.09 14.29
N LEU A 66 -1.62 5.00 13.79
CA LEU A 66 -1.43 5.20 12.36
C LEU A 66 -0.91 3.91 11.69
N LEU A 67 0.10 3.27 12.28
CA LEU A 67 0.65 2.00 11.79
C LEU A 67 -0.39 0.88 11.83
N PHE A 68 -1.23 0.81 12.86
CA PHE A 68 -2.32 -0.16 12.94
C PHE A 68 -3.34 0.02 11.81
N VAL A 69 -3.80 1.25 11.59
CA VAL A 69 -4.71 1.58 10.48
C VAL A 69 -4.05 1.32 9.13
N TRP A 70 -2.76 1.62 8.99
CA TRP A 70 -2.00 1.33 7.77
C TRP A 70 -1.92 -0.17 7.50
N ALA A 71 -1.58 -0.98 8.51
CA ALA A 71 -1.51 -2.42 8.39
C ALA A 71 -2.88 -3.01 8.00
N CYS A 72 -3.95 -2.66 8.71
CA CYS A 72 -5.30 -3.11 8.37
C CYS A 72 -5.71 -2.68 6.95
N GLY A 73 -5.54 -1.40 6.60
CA GLY A 73 -5.91 -0.89 5.29
C GLY A 73 -5.11 -1.51 4.14
N SER A 74 -3.80 -1.71 4.33
CA SER A 74 -2.94 -2.34 3.33
C SER A 74 -3.24 -3.83 3.15
N ILE A 75 -3.58 -4.56 4.22
CA ILE A 75 -4.01 -5.95 4.12
C ILE A 75 -5.32 -6.04 3.33
N VAL A 76 -6.33 -5.24 3.69
CA VAL A 76 -7.64 -5.27 3.01
C VAL A 76 -7.53 -4.88 1.55
N LEU A 77 -6.89 -3.74 1.24
CA LEU A 77 -6.71 -3.28 -0.14
C LEU A 77 -5.77 -4.19 -0.93
N GLY A 78 -4.75 -4.75 -0.29
CA GLY A 78 -3.81 -5.69 -0.92
C GLY A 78 -4.49 -7.01 -1.30
N LEU A 79 -5.34 -7.54 -0.43
CA LEU A 79 -6.18 -8.72 -0.73
C LEU A 79 -7.16 -8.42 -1.88
N LEU A 80 -7.83 -7.27 -1.85
CA LEU A 80 -8.74 -6.86 -2.92
C LEU A 80 -8.01 -6.73 -4.27
N ALA A 81 -6.82 -6.12 -4.28
CA ALA A 81 -5.98 -5.98 -5.47
C ALA A 81 -5.44 -7.32 -5.99
N LEU A 82 -5.18 -8.29 -5.10
CA LEU A 82 -4.79 -9.65 -5.48
C LEU A 82 -5.95 -10.44 -6.08
N VAL A 83 -7.14 -10.38 -5.48
CA VAL A 83 -8.34 -11.07 -5.95
C VAL A 83 -8.83 -10.53 -7.29
N THR A 84 -8.72 -9.21 -7.53
CA THR A 84 -9.06 -8.60 -8.83
C THR A 84 -7.96 -8.73 -9.88
N ARG A 85 -6.86 -9.44 -9.61
CA ARG A 85 -5.78 -9.66 -10.58
C ARG A 85 -6.23 -10.66 -11.64
N GLY A 86 -6.72 -10.11 -12.76
CA GLY A 86 -7.28 -10.82 -13.92
C GLY A 86 -6.53 -12.08 -14.40
N GLN A 87 -7.34 -12.97 -15.00
CA GLN A 87 -7.03 -14.35 -15.39
C GLN A 87 -5.81 -14.48 -16.33
N LYS A 88 -5.13 -15.62 -16.20
CA LYS A 88 -4.03 -16.03 -17.08
C LYS A 88 -4.62 -16.46 -18.43
N THR A 89 -4.38 -15.70 -19.48
CA THR A 89 -4.63 -16.14 -20.86
C THR A 89 -3.38 -16.85 -21.38
N ILE A 90 -3.50 -18.16 -21.61
CA ILE A 90 -2.48 -18.97 -22.27
C ILE A 90 -2.69 -18.77 -23.78
N VAL A 91 -1.74 -18.13 -24.43
CA VAL A 91 -1.75 -17.98 -25.89
C VAL A 91 -0.84 -19.07 -26.46
N GLU A 92 -1.43 -20.01 -27.19
CA GLU A 92 -0.71 -21.04 -27.95
C GLU A 92 -0.55 -20.53 -29.39
N GLU A 93 0.65 -20.09 -29.76
CA GLU A 93 0.99 -19.82 -31.15
C GLU A 93 1.57 -21.10 -31.77
N VAL A 94 0.83 -21.69 -32.70
CA VAL A 94 1.35 -22.73 -33.60
C VAL A 94 2.01 -22.01 -34.78
N SER A 95 3.35 -21.93 -34.75
CA SER A 95 4.13 -21.47 -35.90
C SER A 95 4.30 -22.65 -36.87
N ALA A 96 3.79 -22.49 -38.09
CA ALA A 96 3.88 -23.44 -39.21
C ALA A 96 5.26 -23.37 -39.88
#